data_AF-A0A7K2KV80-F1
#
_entry.id   AF-A0A7K2KV80-F1
#
_cell.length_a   1.000
_cell.length_b   1.000
_cell.length_c   1.000
_cell.angle_alpha   90.00
_cell.angle_beta   90.00
_cell.angle_gamma   90.00
#
_symmetry.space_group_name_H-M   'P 1'
#
loop_
_entity.id
_entity.type
_entity.pdbx_description
1 polymer ?
#
loop_
_entity_poly.entity_id
_entity_poly.type
_entity_poly.pdbx_seq_one_letter_code
_entity_poly.pdbx_strand_id
1 'polypeptide(L)'
;MPKIHVVFDGGSRVDAEFDGHLSPSGPNGYSFEGILKAQCMLDRSSTSFANTVALDHAGKSMPWAGGVKKEIAGDGWNTFEVSGWGERKPGEDVSFRVGINTGLSGQ
;
A
#
# COMPACT_ATOMS: atom_id res chain seq x y z
N MET A 1 -3.58 17.44 10.06
CA MET A 1 -3.43 16.49 8.94
C MET A 1 -4.12 15.18 9.33
N PRO A 2 -5.08 14.67 8.55
CA PRO A 2 -5.70 13.37 8.82
C PRO A 2 -4.64 12.27 8.94
N LYS A 3 -4.82 11.39 9.93
CA LYS A 3 -4.03 10.16 10.06
C LYS A 3 -4.65 9.07 9.18
N ILE A 4 -3.81 8.27 8.56
CA ILE A 4 -4.19 7.09 7.80
C ILE A 4 -3.66 5.88 8.56
N HIS A 5 -4.51 4.88 8.73
CA HIS A 5 -4.13 3.57 9.23
C HIS A 5 -4.89 2.51 8.42
N VAL A 6 -4.15 1.64 7.75
CA VAL A 6 -4.70 0.58 6.90
C VAL A 6 -3.99 -0.72 7.20
N VAL A 7 -4.76 -1.78 7.39
CA VAL A 7 -4.23 -3.12 7.69
C VAL A 7 -4.75 -4.12 6.67
N PHE A 8 -3.86 -5.01 6.25
CA PHE A 8 -4.17 -6.26 5.59
C PHE A 8 -3.71 -7.40 6.48
N ASP A 9 -4.66 -8.21 6.95
CA ASP A 9 -4.42 -9.45 7.68
C ASP A 9 -4.82 -10.62 6.78
N GLY A 10 -3.82 -11.25 6.17
CA GLY A 10 -3.98 -12.44 5.34
C GLY A 10 -3.88 -13.74 6.13
N GLY A 11 -3.57 -13.67 7.43
CA GLY A 11 -3.23 -14.81 8.27
C GLY A 11 -1.92 -15.48 7.87
N SER A 12 -1.47 -16.43 8.69
CA SER A 12 -0.25 -17.21 8.42
C SER A 12 0.95 -16.33 8.03
N ARG A 13 1.21 -15.24 8.77
CA ARG A 13 2.32 -14.29 8.52
C ARG A 13 2.34 -13.69 7.10
N VAL A 14 1.17 -13.42 6.55
CA VAL A 14 0.98 -12.64 5.32
C VAL A 14 0.23 -11.37 5.69
N ASP A 15 0.98 -10.40 6.20
CA ASP A 15 0.41 -9.23 6.86
C ASP A 15 1.07 -7.95 6.35
N ALA A 16 0.28 -6.89 6.23
CA ALA A 16 0.77 -5.56 5.92
C ALA A 16 0.01 -4.48 6.69
N GLU A 17 0.71 -3.40 7.01
CA GLU A 17 0.18 -2.26 7.73
C GLU A 17 0.77 -0.98 7.15
N PHE A 18 -0.06 0.03 6.94
CA PHE A 18 0.36 1.36 6.57
C PHE A 18 -0.12 2.36 7.60
N ASP A 19 0.82 3.09 8.20
CA ASP A 19 0.58 4.25 9.07
C ASP A 19 1.14 5.50 8.42
N GLY A 20 0.32 6.53 8.28
CA GLY A 20 0.77 7.75 7.64
C GLY A 20 -0.13 8.95 7.84
N HIS A 21 0.14 9.97 7.05
CA HIS A 21 -0.57 11.24 7.07
C HIS A 21 -0.99 11.65 5.67
N LEU A 22 -2.15 12.27 5.57
CA LEU A 22 -2.65 12.90 4.34
C LEU A 22 -2.56 14.42 4.45
N SER A 23 -2.11 15.05 3.38
CA SER A 23 -2.06 16.50 3.23
C SER A 23 -2.84 16.94 2.00
N PRO A 24 -3.77 17.91 2.12
CA PRO A 24 -4.42 18.48 0.95
C PRO A 24 -3.40 19.23 0.10
N SER A 25 -3.47 19.05 -1.22
CA SER A 25 -2.63 19.74 -2.21
C SER A 25 -3.55 20.52 -3.14
N GLY A 26 -3.96 21.71 -2.68
CA GLY A 26 -4.99 22.51 -3.35
C GLY A 26 -6.38 21.86 -3.34
N PRO A 27 -7.31 22.36 -4.18
CA PRO A 27 -8.69 21.88 -4.20
C PRO A 27 -8.85 20.50 -4.82
N ASN A 28 -7.95 20.12 -5.75
CA ASN A 28 -8.10 18.91 -6.57
C ASN A 28 -7.04 17.84 -6.30
N GLY A 29 -6.20 18.02 -5.29
CA GLY A 29 -5.07 17.13 -5.03
C GLY A 29 -4.90 16.78 -3.56
N TYR A 30 -4.07 15.77 -3.33
CA TYR A 30 -3.55 15.39 -2.02
C TYR A 30 -2.17 14.78 -2.17
N SER A 31 -1.38 14.86 -1.11
CA SER A 31 -0.18 14.05 -0.92
C SER A 31 -0.32 13.20 0.33
N PHE A 32 0.45 12.14 0.41
CA PHE A 32 0.59 11.33 1.61
C PHE A 32 2.04 10.93 1.82
N GLU A 33 2.37 10.63 3.07
CA GLU A 33 3.64 10.07 3.50
C GLU A 33 3.42 9.17 4.72
N GLY A 34 4.26 8.15 4.89
CA GLY A 34 4.16 7.27 6.04
C GLY A 34 5.07 6.05 5.94
N ILE A 35 4.80 5.09 6.81
CA ILE A 35 5.53 3.84 6.94
C ILE A 35 4.63 2.68 6.52
N LEU A 36 5.07 1.94 5.52
CA LEU A 36 4.48 0.67 5.10
C LEU A 36 5.32 -0.47 5.67
N LYS A 37 4.69 -1.35 6.45
CA LYS A 37 5.30 -2.58 6.97
C LYS A 37 4.66 -3.78 6.30
N ALA A 38 5.44 -4.79 5.98
CA ALA A 38 4.90 -6.05 5.45
C ALA A 38 5.76 -7.25 5.83
N GLN A 39 5.13 -8.41 6.02
CA GLN A 39 5.77 -9.71 6.09
C GLN A 39 5.01 -10.71 5.21
N CYS A 40 5.72 -11.68 4.62
CA CYS A 40 5.11 -12.72 3.80
C CYS A 40 5.95 -13.99 3.84
N MET A 41 5.44 -15.05 4.47
CA MET A 41 6.12 -16.34 4.57
C MET A 41 5.89 -17.31 3.40
N LEU A 42 5.30 -16.83 2.29
CA LEU A 42 5.09 -17.66 1.11
C LEU A 42 6.43 -17.99 0.46
N ASP A 43 6.75 -19.28 0.31
CA ASP A 43 7.95 -19.72 -0.41
C ASP A 43 7.78 -19.44 -1.91
N ARG A 44 8.69 -18.61 -2.45
CA ARG A 44 8.74 -18.21 -3.85
C ARG A 44 10.00 -18.73 -4.56
N SER A 45 10.79 -19.59 -3.92
CA SER A 45 12.05 -20.11 -4.45
C SER A 45 11.91 -20.84 -5.80
N SER A 46 10.72 -21.38 -6.08
CA SER A 46 10.38 -22.07 -7.33
C SER A 46 9.68 -21.19 -8.38
N THR A 47 9.46 -19.90 -8.09
CA THR A 47 8.75 -18.97 -8.96
C THR A 47 9.68 -17.88 -9.51
N SER A 48 9.31 -17.24 -10.62
CA SER A 48 10.12 -16.17 -11.24
C SER A 48 9.82 -14.77 -10.69
N PHE A 49 9.16 -14.65 -9.54
CA PHE A 49 8.76 -13.37 -8.97
C PHE A 49 8.85 -13.39 -7.43
N ALA A 50 9.11 -12.21 -6.85
CA ALA A 50 9.23 -12.04 -5.41
C ALA A 50 7.87 -11.88 -4.71
N ASN A 51 7.85 -12.08 -3.39
CA ASN A 51 6.78 -11.55 -2.56
C ASN A 51 6.84 -10.02 -2.57
N THR A 52 5.68 -9.39 -2.64
CA THR A 52 5.55 -7.95 -2.81
C THR A 52 4.35 -7.44 -2.04
N VAL A 53 4.48 -6.23 -1.49
CA VAL A 53 3.39 -5.45 -0.92
C VAL A 53 3.09 -4.27 -1.83
N ALA A 54 1.82 -3.93 -2.00
CA ALA A 54 1.35 -2.75 -2.71
C ALA A 54 0.52 -1.87 -1.77
N LEU A 55 0.75 -0.56 -1.85
CA LEU A 55 -0.11 0.47 -1.26
C LEU A 55 -0.72 1.28 -2.40
N ASP A 56 -2.02 1.13 -2.59
CA ASP A 56 -2.81 1.87 -3.58
C ASP A 56 -3.62 2.98 -2.91
N HIS A 57 -3.86 4.06 -3.65
CA HIS A 57 -4.66 5.19 -3.18
C HIS A 57 -5.45 5.82 -4.34
N ALA A 58 -6.62 6.39 -4.04
CA ALA A 58 -7.43 7.11 -5.03
C ALA A 58 -8.40 8.08 -4.35
N GLY A 59 -8.67 9.22 -5.01
CA GLY A 59 -9.90 9.97 -4.73
C GLY A 59 -11.11 9.09 -5.00
N LYS A 60 -12.17 9.19 -4.17
CA LYS A 60 -13.32 8.28 -4.22
C LYS A 60 -13.97 8.13 -5.60
N SER A 61 -13.95 9.18 -6.41
CA SER A 61 -14.50 9.16 -7.78
C SER A 61 -13.45 8.99 -8.89
N MET A 62 -12.18 8.84 -8.53
CA MET A 62 -11.06 8.67 -9.46
C MET A 62 -10.74 7.18 -9.65
N PRO A 63 -10.19 6.77 -10.81
CA PRO A 63 -9.66 5.43 -10.97
C PRO A 63 -8.49 5.19 -10.00
N TRP A 64 -8.33 3.93 -9.57
CA TRP A 64 -7.14 3.50 -8.85
C TRP A 64 -5.93 3.62 -9.77
N ALA A 65 -5.02 4.54 -9.45
CA ALA A 65 -3.81 4.79 -10.20
C ALA A 65 -2.70 5.23 -9.24
N GLY A 66 -1.46 4.79 -9.51
CA GLY A 66 -0.28 5.34 -8.86
C GLY A 66 0.16 4.70 -7.55
N GLY A 67 -0.25 3.46 -7.26
CA GLY A 67 0.22 2.75 -6.06
C GLY A 67 1.73 2.49 -6.02
N VAL A 68 2.24 2.35 -4.80
CA VAL A 68 3.64 2.01 -4.54
C VAL A 68 3.74 0.51 -4.32
N LYS A 69 4.62 -0.16 -5.07
CA LYS A 69 4.94 -1.58 -4.90
C LYS A 69 6.35 -1.75 -4.35
N LYS A 70 6.52 -2.64 -3.36
CA LYS A 70 7.80 -2.97 -2.73
C LYS A 70 7.98 -4.48 -2.66
N GLU A 71 9.21 -4.95 -2.88
CA GLU A 71 9.57 -6.35 -2.66
C GLU A 71 9.78 -6.62 -1.16
N ILE A 72 9.30 -7.76 -0.69
CA ILE A 72 9.47 -8.25 0.68
C ILE A 72 10.66 -9.22 0.67
N ALA A 73 11.71 -8.89 1.41
CA ALA A 73 12.88 -9.75 1.57
C ALA A 73 12.72 -10.68 2.77
N GLY A 74 13.00 -11.97 2.58
CA GLY A 74 12.87 -12.98 3.63
C GLY A 74 11.42 -13.17 4.11
N ASP A 75 11.25 -13.74 5.30
CA ASP A 75 9.94 -14.05 5.91
C ASP A 75 9.57 -13.11 7.08
N GLY A 76 10.46 -12.18 7.43
CA GLY A 76 10.28 -11.23 8.52
C GLY A 76 9.64 -9.90 8.09
N TRP A 77 9.38 -9.04 9.08
CA TRP A 77 8.88 -7.69 8.83
C TRP A 77 9.90 -6.85 8.07
N ASN A 78 9.46 -6.34 6.92
CA ASN A 78 10.13 -5.32 6.13
C ASN A 78 9.43 -3.99 6.39
N THR A 79 10.20 -2.90 6.38
CA THR A 79 9.71 -1.54 6.64
C THR A 79 10.13 -0.63 5.49
N PHE A 80 9.18 0.14 4.97
CA PHE A 80 9.38 1.03 3.83
C PHE A 80 8.83 2.41 4.14
N GLU A 81 9.64 3.44 3.91
CA GLU A 81 9.12 4.80 3.79
C GLU A 81 8.43 4.92 2.42
N VAL A 82 7.18 5.41 2.45
CA VAL A 82 6.37 5.58 1.24
C VAL A 82 5.74 6.96 1.24
N SER A 83 5.71 7.57 0.07
CA SER A 83 5.07 8.85 -0.16
C SER A 83 4.50 8.87 -1.57
N GLY A 84 3.46 9.67 -1.79
CA GLY A 84 2.89 9.85 -3.11
C GLY A 84 1.97 11.06 -3.18
N TRP A 85 1.46 11.28 -4.38
CA TRP A 85 0.51 12.35 -4.69
C TRP A 85 -0.59 11.78 -5.58
N GLY A 86 -1.80 12.30 -5.43
CA GLY A 86 -2.93 11.92 -6.26
C GLY A 86 -3.97 13.02 -6.42
N GLU A 87 -4.87 12.80 -7.36
CA GLU A 87 -5.99 13.68 -7.64
C GLU A 87 -7.25 13.24 -6.89
N ARG A 88 -8.08 14.22 -6.54
CA ARG A 88 -9.40 14.04 -5.96
C ARG A 88 -10.31 15.20 -6.36
N LYS A 89 -11.61 15.01 -6.40
CA LYS A 89 -12.57 16.12 -6.48
C LYS A 89 -12.58 16.94 -5.18
N PRO A 90 -12.91 18.24 -5.24
CA PRO A 90 -13.05 19.06 -4.05
C PRO A 90 -14.01 18.43 -3.04
N GLY A 91 -13.53 18.27 -1.81
CA GLY A 91 -14.34 17.76 -0.68
C GLY A 91 -14.61 16.25 -0.66
N GLU A 92 -14.08 15.47 -1.61
CA GLU A 92 -14.26 14.01 -1.58
C GLU A 92 -13.24 13.30 -0.68
N ASP A 93 -13.62 12.10 -0.22
CA ASP A 93 -12.75 11.19 0.51
C ASP A 93 -11.63 10.64 -0.37
N VAL A 94 -10.48 10.37 0.25
CA VAL A 94 -9.40 9.60 -0.35
C VAL A 94 -9.39 8.21 0.27
N SER A 95 -9.40 7.19 -0.57
CA SER A 95 -9.34 5.79 -0.16
C SER A 95 -7.92 5.27 -0.28
N PHE A 96 -7.52 4.42 0.67
CA PHE A 96 -6.24 3.69 0.67
C PHE A 96 -6.51 2.20 0.76
N ARG A 97 -5.66 1.39 0.13
CA ARG A 97 -5.68 -0.07 0.20
C ARG A 97 -4.27 -0.59 0.27
N VAL A 98 -4.06 -1.63 1.07
CA VAL A 98 -2.81 -2.36 1.13
C VAL A 98 -3.08 -3.82 0.76
N GLY A 99 -2.16 -4.44 0.03
CA GLY A 99 -2.28 -5.82 -0.39
C GLY A 99 -0.93 -6.49 -0.61
N ILE A 100 -0.92 -7.82 -0.49
CA ILE A 100 0.25 -8.67 -0.76
C ILE A 100 -0.12 -9.64 -1.88
N ASN A 101 0.82 -9.93 -2.79
CA ASN A 101 0.60 -10.96 -3.81
C ASN A 101 0.61 -12.36 -3.18
N THR A 102 -0.55 -13.00 -3.18
CA THR A 102 -0.76 -14.32 -2.58
C THR A 102 -0.97 -15.41 -3.62
N GLY A 103 -1.26 -15.05 -4.88
CA GLY A 103 -1.45 -16.00 -5.97
C GLY A 103 -0.15 -16.68 -6.41
N LEU A 104 -0.26 -17.88 -6.99
CA LEU A 104 0.87 -18.65 -7.54
C LEU A 104 1.51 -18.00 -8.78
N SER A 105 0.84 -17.00 -9.38
CA SER A 105 1.31 -16.23 -10.53
C SER A 105 1.57 -14.75 -10.21
N GLY A 106 1.72 -14.40 -8.93
CA GLY A 106 2.07 -13.04 -8.49
C GLY A 106 0.90 -12.06 -8.47
N GLN A 107 -0.33 -12.58 -8.48
CA GLN A 107 -1.58 -11.85 -8.28
C GLN A 107 -1.81 -11.53 -6.81
#